data_AF-E0S6G2-F1
#
_entry.id   AF-E0S6G2-F1
#
_cell.length_a   1.000
_cell.length_b   1.000
_cell.length_c   1.000
_cell.angle_alpha   90.00
_cell.angle_beta   90.00
_cell.angle_gamma   90.00
#
_symmetry.space_group_name_H-M   'P 1'
#
loop_
_entity.id
_entity.type
_entity.pdbx_description
1 polymer ?
#
loop_
_entity_poly.entity_id
_entity_poly.type
_entity_poly.pdbx_seq_one_letter_code
_entity_poly.pdbx_strand_id
1 'polypeptide(L)'
;MVQDQKKRNDKPLGFLGMVKKGNKTLLSAALGLFLGIVKSQLDLAGEIFKADLSMKSGDLKKAESIYKEISQYFGNSGVFREKYAEFLMSRGEYDEIIKRFGEDQEMKGKTTRASECLSILLSSNVRLISTLVKESPYSGPVLRAYIQVCLIDEKLEEAAKFIKKSRVMFPSEPEFIHQEMQLYFLTGMFSAGIKELESLGYKGIASSFKSILDSYERVKKSNLSSKDKYRKLDVLARSISLIESDSNFFPSIFSTLKLNVILELCKNGIESGEKGLTNRAQYLYSKRKSEDAMYLYIMALVFDGKISEAEEKLQEFKFRNTKLKNHIWNQIETAKAEKERERKAKEERRYKKRRYMDGSQRMSRNKGDFLGYYKILGFKENQKPSEKEIKKAYRKMVVANKKRKKTEGEEKEWEENFKKLNKAFGVLTDKKKREMYDGGIDPDNPQQTGGFGEDPFQEIFRGFGDFAGFGFPQERRGRRTTTTYFYF
;
A
#
# COMPACT_ATOMS: atom_id res chain seq x y z
N MET A 1 47.18 121.93 -27.27
CA MET A 1 46.56 122.60 -28.43
C MET A 1 45.05 122.50 -28.26
N VAL A 2 44.45 123.67 -28.01
CA VAL A 2 43.01 124.04 -28.01
C VAL A 2 42.09 123.18 -27.13
N GLN A 3 42.04 123.45 -25.81
CA GLN A 3 41.18 124.44 -25.10
C GLN A 3 39.74 123.94 -24.89
N ASP A 4 39.36 123.59 -23.65
CA ASP A 4 38.86 124.50 -22.59
C ASP A 4 37.43 125.02 -22.92
N GLN A 5 36.42 125.07 -22.03
CA GLN A 5 36.37 124.82 -20.60
C GLN A 5 34.92 124.90 -20.09
N LYS A 6 34.61 124.09 -19.06
CA LYS A 6 33.90 124.39 -17.78
C LYS A 6 32.54 125.11 -17.82
N LYS A 7 31.56 124.72 -16.99
CA LYS A 7 31.61 124.78 -15.51
C LYS A 7 30.54 123.86 -14.88
N ARG A 8 30.94 123.00 -13.92
CA ARG A 8 30.65 123.06 -12.44
C ARG A 8 29.23 122.57 -12.11
N ASN A 9 28.90 121.84 -11.06
CA ASN A 9 29.44 121.47 -9.74
C ASN A 9 28.42 120.39 -9.25
N ASP A 10 28.69 119.26 -8.59
CA ASP A 10 29.15 119.03 -7.21
C ASP A 10 29.13 117.49 -6.99
N LYS A 11 30.00 116.95 -6.11
CA LYS A 11 29.81 115.66 -5.40
C LYS A 11 29.31 116.01 -3.98
N PRO A 12 28.60 115.17 -3.20
CA PRO A 12 28.92 113.75 -2.98
C PRO A 12 27.77 112.77 -2.56
N LEU A 13 28.14 111.49 -2.39
CA LEU A 13 27.63 110.47 -1.44
C LEU A 13 26.11 110.19 -1.29
N GLY A 14 25.73 108.90 -1.45
CA GLY A 14 24.49 108.41 -0.83
C GLY A 14 23.96 107.06 -1.33
N PHE A 15 24.38 105.99 -0.66
CA PHE A 15 23.56 104.85 -0.21
C PHE A 15 22.90 103.86 -1.20
N LEU A 16 23.12 102.57 -0.89
CA LEU A 16 22.41 101.38 -1.34
C LEU A 16 20.89 101.57 -1.53
N GLY A 17 20.35 101.06 -2.63
CA GLY A 17 18.91 100.81 -2.75
C GLY A 17 18.47 100.14 -4.05
N MET A 18 18.11 98.84 -3.96
CA MET A 18 17.15 98.13 -4.81
C MET A 18 17.48 97.84 -6.29
N VAL A 19 18.13 96.69 -6.58
CA VAL A 19 17.70 95.78 -7.68
C VAL A 19 18.05 94.32 -7.32
N LYS A 20 17.34 93.72 -6.36
CA LYS A 20 17.35 92.26 -6.12
C LYS A 20 16.02 91.82 -5.50
N LYS A 21 14.96 91.76 -6.32
CA LYS A 21 13.71 91.07 -5.97
C LYS A 21 12.83 90.67 -7.17
N GLY A 22 13.05 91.25 -8.36
CA GLY A 22 12.24 90.97 -9.56
C GLY A 22 12.47 89.61 -10.23
N ASN A 23 13.68 89.02 -10.15
CA ASN A 23 13.98 87.77 -10.87
C ASN A 23 13.56 86.48 -10.15
N LYS A 24 13.40 86.50 -8.81
CA LYS A 24 12.97 85.29 -8.07
C LYS A 24 11.48 85.02 -8.22
N THR A 25 10.66 86.07 -8.27
CA THR A 25 9.21 85.97 -8.50
C THR A 25 8.88 85.63 -9.96
N LEU A 26 9.65 86.14 -10.93
CA LEU A 26 9.53 85.77 -12.34
C LEU A 26 10.01 84.34 -12.60
N LEU A 27 11.11 83.88 -11.98
CA LEU A 27 11.52 82.47 -12.06
C LEU A 27 10.57 81.53 -11.32
N SER A 28 9.99 81.91 -10.18
CA SER A 28 9.01 81.08 -9.47
C SER A 28 7.66 81.04 -10.19
N ALA A 29 7.26 82.14 -10.83
CA ALA A 29 6.07 82.19 -11.68
C ALA A 29 6.30 81.45 -12.99
N ALA A 30 7.49 81.54 -13.59
CA ALA A 30 7.88 80.77 -14.78
C ALA A 30 8.05 79.29 -14.46
N LEU A 31 8.61 78.89 -13.31
CA LEU A 31 8.59 77.49 -12.85
C LEU A 31 7.16 77.05 -12.51
N GLY A 32 6.33 77.90 -11.91
CA GLY A 32 4.94 77.60 -11.62
C GLY A 32 4.08 77.45 -12.88
N LEU A 33 4.39 78.19 -13.94
CA LEU A 33 3.80 78.08 -15.28
C LEU A 33 4.40 76.93 -16.07
N PHE A 34 5.69 76.62 -15.95
CA PHE A 34 6.35 75.50 -16.63
C PHE A 34 5.94 74.17 -16.00
N LEU A 35 5.91 74.09 -14.66
CA LEU A 35 5.24 73.02 -13.91
C LEU A 35 3.74 73.02 -14.18
N GLY A 36 3.14 74.20 -14.44
CA GLY A 36 1.76 74.44 -14.87
C GLY A 36 1.42 73.95 -16.29
N ILE A 37 2.41 73.87 -17.17
CA ILE A 37 2.31 73.42 -18.57
C ILE A 37 2.66 71.92 -18.66
N VAL A 38 3.56 71.42 -17.79
CA VAL A 38 3.67 69.98 -17.50
C VAL A 38 2.39 69.46 -16.82
N LYS A 39 1.71 70.31 -16.02
CA LYS A 39 0.41 70.07 -15.35
C LYS A 39 -0.76 69.71 -16.27
N SER A 40 -0.70 70.01 -17.57
CA SER A 40 -1.82 69.82 -18.51
C SER A 40 -1.67 68.60 -19.42
N GLN A 41 -0.54 67.88 -19.39
CA GLN A 41 -0.31 66.71 -20.24
C GLN A 41 -0.22 65.38 -19.47
N LEU A 42 -0.28 65.39 -18.13
CA LEU A 42 -0.29 64.16 -17.35
C LEU A 42 -1.71 63.59 -17.28
N ASP A 43 -2.04 62.72 -18.23
CA ASP A 43 -3.28 61.96 -18.22
C ASP A 43 -3.21 60.84 -17.17
N LEU A 44 -3.94 61.02 -16.06
CA LEU A 44 -4.04 60.03 -14.98
C LEU A 44 -4.44 58.65 -15.51
N ALA A 45 -5.37 58.59 -16.46
CA ALA A 45 -5.82 57.32 -17.03
C ALA A 45 -4.71 56.67 -17.87
N GLY A 46 -4.02 57.45 -18.69
CA GLY A 46 -2.87 57.01 -19.49
C GLY A 46 -1.70 56.50 -18.63
N GLU A 47 -1.38 57.19 -17.53
CA GLU A 47 -0.29 56.76 -16.63
C GLU A 47 -0.66 55.51 -15.82
N ILE A 48 -1.90 55.41 -15.33
CA ILE A 48 -2.40 54.17 -14.69
C ILE A 48 -2.33 53.00 -15.69
N PHE A 49 -2.73 53.23 -16.94
CA PHE A 49 -2.63 52.20 -17.99
C PHE A 49 -1.18 51.75 -18.24
N LYS A 50 -0.21 52.68 -18.23
CA LYS A 50 1.23 52.34 -18.32
C LYS A 50 1.70 51.53 -17.11
N ALA A 51 1.22 51.85 -15.91
CA ALA A 51 1.53 51.07 -14.71
C ALA A 51 0.96 49.64 -14.82
N ASP A 52 -0.29 49.49 -15.24
CA ASP A 52 -0.94 48.19 -15.44
C ASP A 52 -0.24 47.33 -16.50
N LEU A 53 0.21 47.94 -17.60
CA LEU A 53 1.03 47.25 -18.61
C LEU A 53 2.35 46.76 -18.01
N SER A 54 3.01 47.60 -17.21
CA SER A 54 4.28 47.25 -16.56
C SER A 54 4.10 46.08 -15.58
N MET A 55 2.98 46.05 -14.84
CA MET A 55 2.62 44.91 -13.98
C MET A 55 2.38 43.63 -14.78
N LYS A 56 1.63 43.72 -15.88
CA LYS A 56 1.36 42.57 -16.76
C LYS A 56 2.64 42.00 -17.38
N SER A 57 3.64 42.84 -17.66
CA SER A 57 4.97 42.39 -18.10
C SER A 57 5.87 41.88 -16.96
N GLY A 58 5.44 41.98 -15.70
CA GLY A 58 6.20 41.52 -14.53
C GLY A 58 7.18 42.56 -13.95
N ASP A 59 7.20 43.79 -14.46
CA ASP A 59 8.05 44.88 -13.99
C ASP A 59 7.34 45.68 -12.89
N LEU A 60 7.28 45.07 -11.70
CA LEU A 60 6.59 45.64 -10.53
C LEU A 60 7.28 46.93 -10.03
N LYS A 61 8.60 47.04 -10.20
CA LYS A 61 9.37 48.22 -9.80
C LYS A 61 9.02 49.44 -10.66
N LYS A 62 8.89 49.25 -11.98
CA LYS A 62 8.46 50.32 -12.88
C LYS A 62 7.03 50.76 -12.58
N ALA A 63 6.11 49.81 -12.35
CA ALA A 63 4.74 50.14 -11.95
C ALA A 63 4.70 50.97 -10.66
N GLU A 64 5.49 50.59 -9.65
CA GLU A 64 5.59 51.34 -8.39
C GLU A 64 6.16 52.75 -8.59
N SER A 65 7.18 52.91 -9.44
CA SER A 65 7.74 54.22 -9.77
C SER A 65 6.69 55.13 -10.42
N ILE A 66 5.88 54.60 -11.33
CA ILE A 66 4.79 55.32 -11.99
C ILE A 66 3.75 55.76 -10.95
N TYR A 67 3.27 54.85 -10.10
CA TYR A 67 2.31 55.21 -9.04
C TYR A 67 2.88 56.24 -8.05
N LYS A 68 4.17 56.17 -7.73
CA LYS A 68 4.85 57.17 -6.88
C LYS A 68 4.90 58.54 -7.54
N GLU A 69 5.18 58.62 -8.83
CA GLU A 69 5.17 59.86 -9.59
C GLU A 69 3.77 60.47 -9.66
N ILE A 70 2.76 59.68 -10.06
CA ILE A 70 1.36 60.12 -10.12
C ILE A 70 0.86 60.60 -8.74
N SER A 71 1.29 59.95 -7.64
CA SER A 71 0.85 60.29 -6.28
C SER A 71 1.20 61.73 -5.86
N GLN A 72 2.30 62.29 -6.40
CA GLN A 72 2.73 63.66 -6.10
C GLN A 72 1.73 64.70 -6.62
N TYR A 73 1.00 64.36 -7.67
CA TYR A 73 0.07 65.25 -8.36
C TYR A 73 -1.40 64.92 -8.07
N PHE A 74 -1.74 63.63 -7.94
CA PHE A 74 -3.11 63.14 -7.83
C PHE A 74 -3.43 62.45 -6.49
N GLY A 75 -2.58 62.55 -5.47
CA GLY A 75 -2.76 61.84 -4.19
C GLY A 75 -4.12 62.04 -3.51
N ASN A 76 -4.74 63.21 -3.66
CA ASN A 76 -6.06 63.53 -3.10
C ASN A 76 -7.24 63.18 -4.02
N SER A 77 -6.98 62.66 -5.23
CA SER A 77 -8.04 62.22 -6.14
C SER A 77 -8.60 60.87 -5.68
N GLY A 78 -9.93 60.77 -5.55
CA GLY A 78 -10.60 59.51 -5.21
C GLY A 78 -10.31 58.40 -6.23
N VAL A 79 -10.28 58.75 -7.52
CA VAL A 79 -9.94 57.81 -8.61
C VAL A 79 -8.51 57.27 -8.45
N PHE A 80 -7.56 58.13 -8.10
CA PHE A 80 -6.19 57.71 -7.83
C PHE A 80 -6.12 56.82 -6.59
N ARG A 81 -6.75 57.20 -5.48
CA ARG A 81 -6.77 56.39 -4.24
C ARG A 81 -7.33 55.00 -4.50
N GLU A 82 -8.44 54.90 -5.23
CA GLU A 82 -9.06 53.63 -5.59
C GLU A 82 -8.12 52.76 -6.42
N LYS A 83 -7.53 53.31 -7.48
CA LYS A 83 -6.62 52.58 -8.38
C LYS A 83 -5.31 52.21 -7.69
N TYR A 84 -4.80 53.07 -6.82
CA TYR A 84 -3.62 52.76 -6.03
C TYR A 84 -3.90 51.68 -4.98
N ALA A 85 -5.08 51.67 -4.35
CA ALA A 85 -5.50 50.57 -3.48
C ALA A 85 -5.63 49.25 -4.26
N GLU A 86 -6.18 49.27 -5.49
CA GLU A 86 -6.22 48.08 -6.37
C GLU A 86 -4.81 47.57 -6.72
N PHE A 87 -3.89 48.50 -7.00
CA PHE A 87 -2.49 48.17 -7.22
C PHE A 87 -1.86 47.47 -6.01
N LEU A 88 -2.01 48.05 -4.81
CA LEU A 88 -1.51 47.46 -3.56
C LEU A 88 -2.17 46.09 -3.27
N MET A 89 -3.49 45.97 -3.50
CA MET A 89 -4.22 44.70 -3.35
C MET A 89 -3.62 43.63 -4.26
N SER A 90 -3.32 43.98 -5.51
CA SER A 90 -2.78 43.03 -6.49
C SER A 90 -1.40 42.47 -6.11
N ARG A 91 -0.62 43.24 -5.34
CA ARG A 91 0.69 42.88 -4.78
C ARG A 91 0.60 42.21 -3.41
N GLY A 92 -0.59 42.18 -2.81
CA GLY A 92 -0.82 41.64 -1.48
C GLY A 92 -0.28 42.52 -0.35
N GLU A 93 -0.13 43.83 -0.58
CA GLU A 93 0.32 44.83 0.40
C GLU A 93 -0.88 45.36 1.18
N TYR A 94 -1.58 44.44 1.86
CA TYR A 94 -2.85 44.72 2.53
C TYR A 94 -2.69 45.66 3.73
N ASP A 95 -1.59 45.51 4.47
CA ASP A 95 -1.22 46.34 5.61
C ASP A 95 -1.05 47.81 5.20
N GLU A 96 -0.44 48.07 4.05
CA GLU A 96 -0.24 49.43 3.55
C GLU A 96 -1.57 50.10 3.16
N ILE A 97 -2.54 49.33 2.63
CA ILE A 97 -3.89 49.84 2.33
C ILE A 97 -4.59 50.23 3.62
N ILE A 98 -4.57 49.36 4.63
CA ILE A 98 -5.21 49.60 5.93
C ILE A 98 -4.58 50.84 6.58
N LYS A 99 -3.25 50.94 6.55
CA LYS A 99 -2.51 52.07 7.14
C LYS A 99 -2.80 53.39 6.43
N ARG A 100 -2.85 53.41 5.09
CA ARG A 100 -3.04 54.65 4.33
C ARG A 100 -4.48 55.12 4.27
N PHE A 101 -5.43 54.20 4.22
CA PHE A 101 -6.83 54.52 3.92
C PHE A 101 -7.80 54.12 5.04
N GLY A 102 -7.33 53.62 6.18
CA GLY A 102 -8.17 53.11 7.26
C GLY A 102 -9.16 54.13 7.84
N GLU A 103 -8.81 55.41 7.84
CA GLU A 103 -9.66 56.51 8.31
C GLU A 103 -10.53 57.12 7.20
N ASP A 104 -10.27 56.80 5.93
CA ASP A 104 -11.00 57.31 4.78
C ASP A 104 -12.33 56.55 4.60
N GLN A 105 -13.44 57.25 4.87
CA GLN A 105 -14.80 56.67 4.78
C GLN A 105 -15.14 56.23 3.36
N GLU A 106 -14.61 56.90 2.32
CA GLU A 106 -14.85 56.52 0.92
C GLU A 106 -14.14 55.20 0.57
N MET A 107 -13.05 54.89 1.28
CA MET A 107 -12.23 53.70 1.04
C MET A 107 -12.57 52.51 1.95
N LYS A 108 -13.59 52.65 2.81
CA LYS A 108 -13.99 51.64 3.81
C LYS A 108 -14.18 50.23 3.24
N GLY A 109 -14.74 50.12 2.03
CA GLY A 109 -14.92 48.83 1.36
C GLY A 109 -13.58 48.16 1.02
N LYS A 110 -12.62 48.91 0.48
CA LYS A 110 -11.28 48.40 0.11
C LYS A 110 -10.47 48.05 1.38
N THR A 111 -10.54 48.86 2.43
CA THR A 111 -9.81 48.60 3.69
C THR A 111 -10.37 47.41 4.47
N THR A 112 -11.70 47.24 4.47
CA THR A 112 -12.35 46.04 5.03
C THR A 112 -11.87 44.79 4.29
N ARG A 113 -11.91 44.83 2.95
CA ARG A 113 -11.44 43.70 2.13
C ARG A 113 -9.95 43.41 2.34
N ALA A 114 -9.11 44.44 2.41
CA ALA A 114 -7.68 44.28 2.72
C ALA A 114 -7.46 43.61 4.08
N SER A 115 -8.25 43.98 5.10
CA SER A 115 -8.18 43.36 6.42
C SER A 115 -8.53 41.86 6.39
N GLU A 116 -9.56 41.49 5.62
CA GLU A 116 -9.91 40.08 5.40
C GLU A 116 -8.77 39.32 4.71
N CYS A 117 -8.21 39.86 3.62
CA CYS A 117 -7.13 39.22 2.89
C CYS A 117 -5.85 39.11 3.73
N LEU A 118 -5.55 40.11 4.57
CA LEU A 118 -4.45 40.05 5.54
C LEU A 118 -4.66 38.93 6.56
N SER A 119 -5.88 38.77 7.09
CA SER A 119 -6.20 37.69 8.02
C SER A 119 -6.01 36.30 7.38
N ILE A 120 -6.39 36.15 6.10
CA ILE A 120 -6.15 34.93 5.33
C ILE A 120 -4.64 34.70 5.16
N LEU A 121 -3.89 35.73 4.79
CA LEU A 121 -2.45 35.63 4.57
C LEU A 121 -1.69 35.18 5.82
N LEU A 122 -2.14 35.63 7.00
CA LEU A 122 -1.55 35.28 8.30
C LEU A 122 -2.01 33.91 8.84
N SER A 123 -3.02 33.28 8.25
CA SER A 123 -3.63 32.04 8.74
C SER A 123 -2.72 30.79 8.71
N SER A 124 -1.52 30.88 8.09
CA SER A 124 -0.62 29.75 7.82
C SER A 124 -1.24 28.60 7.00
N ASN A 125 -2.49 28.76 6.52
CA ASN A 125 -3.19 27.76 5.73
C ASN A 125 -2.93 28.00 4.25
N VAL A 126 -2.03 27.20 3.67
CA VAL A 126 -1.62 27.31 2.26
C VAL A 126 -2.82 27.24 1.30
N ARG A 127 -3.83 26.40 1.58
CA ARG A 127 -5.02 26.30 0.73
C ARG A 127 -5.86 27.57 0.79
N LEU A 128 -6.05 28.15 1.97
CA LEU A 128 -6.78 29.40 2.12
C LEU A 128 -6.02 30.56 1.47
N ILE A 129 -4.71 30.66 1.67
CA ILE A 129 -3.88 31.70 1.04
C ILE A 129 -3.96 31.59 -0.49
N SER A 130 -3.96 30.37 -1.03
CA SER A 130 -4.04 30.16 -2.48
C SER A 130 -5.31 30.74 -3.12
N THR A 131 -6.41 30.90 -2.37
CA THR A 131 -7.66 31.47 -2.91
C THR A 131 -7.51 32.94 -3.28
N LEU A 132 -6.51 33.63 -2.72
CA LEU A 132 -6.22 35.03 -3.01
C LEU A 132 -5.55 35.24 -4.37
N VAL A 133 -5.16 34.20 -5.11
CA VAL A 133 -4.41 34.34 -6.37
C VAL A 133 -5.11 35.22 -7.42
N LYS A 134 -6.45 35.25 -7.42
CA LYS A 134 -7.23 36.06 -8.35
C LYS A 134 -7.19 37.55 -8.00
N GLU A 135 -7.20 37.84 -6.71
CA GLU A 135 -7.21 39.20 -6.16
C GLU A 135 -5.79 39.78 -6.06
N SER A 136 -4.82 38.93 -5.76
CA SER A 136 -3.42 39.29 -5.53
C SER A 136 -2.46 38.47 -6.40
N PRO A 137 -2.58 38.55 -7.74
CA PRO A 137 -1.82 37.72 -8.69
C PRO A 137 -0.32 38.08 -8.80
N TYR A 138 0.12 39.10 -8.07
CA TYR A 138 1.52 39.57 -8.02
C TYR A 138 2.07 39.54 -6.59
N SER A 139 1.37 38.91 -5.64
CA SER A 139 1.88 38.73 -4.28
C SER A 139 2.76 37.48 -4.20
N GLY A 140 4.02 37.66 -3.79
CA GLY A 140 4.97 36.56 -3.61
C GLY A 140 4.44 35.43 -2.71
N PRO A 141 4.00 35.72 -1.47
CA PRO A 141 3.40 34.73 -0.57
C PRO A 141 2.20 33.99 -1.17
N VAL A 142 1.29 34.71 -1.84
CA VAL A 142 0.09 34.11 -2.48
C VAL A 142 0.49 33.20 -3.63
N LEU A 143 1.42 33.62 -4.47
CA LEU A 143 1.93 32.82 -5.59
C LEU A 143 2.63 31.55 -5.09
N ARG A 144 3.47 31.65 -4.06
CA ARG A 144 4.08 30.47 -3.42
C ARG A 144 3.01 29.49 -2.94
N ALA A 145 2.01 29.97 -2.22
CA ALA A 145 0.93 29.12 -1.73
C ALA A 145 0.12 28.50 -2.86
N TYR A 146 -0.19 29.27 -3.91
CA TYR A 146 -0.92 28.79 -5.07
C TYR A 146 -0.16 27.69 -5.82
N ILE A 147 1.11 27.93 -6.13
CA ILE A 147 1.98 26.93 -6.78
C ILE A 147 2.04 25.67 -5.92
N GLN A 148 2.21 25.82 -4.60
CA GLN A 148 2.25 24.68 -3.69
C GLN A 148 0.97 23.84 -3.73
N VAL A 149 -0.20 24.49 -3.74
CA VAL A 149 -1.48 23.79 -3.90
C VAL A 149 -1.58 23.10 -5.26
N CYS A 150 -1.13 23.75 -6.34
CA CYS A 150 -1.09 23.12 -7.66
C CYS A 150 -0.20 21.87 -7.69
N LEU A 151 0.96 21.89 -7.02
CA LEU A 151 1.82 20.70 -6.87
C LEU A 151 1.12 19.60 -6.08
N ILE A 152 0.46 19.94 -4.96
CA ILE A 152 -0.29 18.98 -4.11
C ILE A 152 -1.45 18.35 -4.85
N ASP A 153 -2.21 19.15 -5.60
CA ASP A 153 -3.38 18.71 -6.35
C ASP A 153 -3.02 18.16 -7.75
N GLU A 154 -1.72 17.93 -8.01
CA GLU A 154 -1.16 17.35 -9.23
C GLU A 154 -1.49 18.15 -10.52
N LYS A 155 -1.74 19.46 -10.39
CA LYS A 155 -1.94 20.42 -11.50
C LYS A 155 -0.61 20.96 -12.03
N LEU A 156 0.23 20.06 -12.55
CA LEU A 156 1.64 20.34 -12.86
C LEU A 156 1.85 21.38 -13.98
N GLU A 157 0.99 21.40 -15.01
CA GLU A 157 1.06 22.41 -16.09
C GLU A 157 0.79 23.82 -15.58
N GLU A 158 -0.21 23.94 -14.70
CA GLU A 158 -0.55 25.20 -14.07
C GLU A 158 0.55 25.67 -13.12
N ALA A 159 1.10 24.75 -12.31
CA ALA A 159 2.27 25.03 -11.47
C ALA A 159 3.45 25.55 -12.30
N ALA A 160 3.77 24.90 -13.43
CA ALA A 160 4.85 25.33 -14.33
C ALA A 160 4.66 26.76 -14.85
N LYS A 161 3.44 27.10 -15.27
CA LYS A 161 3.10 28.46 -15.75
C LYS A 161 3.33 29.51 -14.66
N PHE A 162 2.85 29.25 -13.45
CA PHE A 162 2.98 30.20 -12.33
C PHE A 162 4.41 30.28 -11.79
N ILE A 163 5.17 29.18 -11.77
CA ILE A 163 6.60 29.18 -11.43
C ILE A 163 7.35 30.06 -12.42
N LYS A 164 7.19 29.85 -13.73
CA LYS A 164 7.85 30.67 -14.76
C LYS A 164 7.56 32.16 -14.58
N LYS A 165 6.28 32.52 -14.37
CA LYS A 165 5.87 33.91 -14.11
C LYS A 165 6.55 34.46 -12.84
N SER A 166 6.55 33.68 -11.76
CA SER A 166 7.09 34.09 -10.45
C SER A 166 8.61 34.25 -10.47
N ARG A 167 9.34 33.39 -11.18
CA ARG A 167 10.80 33.50 -11.35
C ARG A 167 11.22 34.78 -12.08
N VAL A 168 10.40 35.28 -13.00
CA VAL A 168 10.63 36.58 -13.68
C VAL A 168 10.39 37.76 -12.73
N MET A 169 9.31 37.70 -11.94
CA MET A 169 8.95 38.79 -11.01
C MET A 169 9.84 38.82 -9.76
N PHE A 170 10.28 37.65 -9.30
CA PHE A 170 11.01 37.44 -8.06
C PHE A 170 12.28 36.59 -8.29
N PRO A 171 13.27 37.10 -9.05
CA PRO A 171 14.44 36.30 -9.43
C PRO A 171 15.32 35.88 -8.25
N SER A 172 15.28 36.63 -7.14
CA SER A 172 16.07 36.41 -5.93
C SER A 172 15.38 35.55 -4.86
N GLU A 173 14.11 35.20 -5.02
CA GLU A 173 13.37 34.40 -4.05
C GLU A 173 13.69 32.90 -4.22
N PRO A 174 14.36 32.24 -3.24
CA PRO A 174 14.79 30.86 -3.37
C PRO A 174 13.61 29.88 -3.39
N GLU A 175 12.50 30.17 -2.73
CA GLU A 175 11.34 29.26 -2.64
C GLU A 175 10.77 28.90 -4.02
N PHE A 176 10.78 29.82 -4.98
CA PHE A 176 10.34 29.51 -6.34
C PHE A 176 11.30 28.55 -7.05
N ILE A 177 12.60 28.56 -6.70
CA ILE A 177 13.59 27.58 -7.18
C ILE A 177 13.28 26.21 -6.57
N HIS A 178 12.97 26.16 -5.26
CA HIS A 178 12.58 24.91 -4.60
C HIS A 178 11.32 24.30 -5.25
N GLN A 179 10.32 25.11 -5.57
CA GLN A 179 9.09 24.66 -6.23
C GLN A 179 9.33 24.21 -7.68
N GLU A 180 10.22 24.88 -8.42
CA GLU A 180 10.66 24.46 -9.75
C GLU A 180 11.40 23.12 -9.70
N MET A 181 12.31 22.95 -8.74
CA MET A 181 13.00 21.69 -8.50
C MET A 181 12.00 20.56 -8.22
N GLN A 182 11.03 20.77 -7.32
CA GLN A 182 10.00 19.78 -7.03
C GLN A 182 9.19 19.42 -8.28
N LEU A 183 8.83 20.42 -9.10
CA LEU A 183 8.11 20.20 -10.35
C LEU A 183 8.89 19.29 -11.31
N TYR A 184 10.22 19.42 -11.41
CA TYR A 184 11.03 18.50 -12.23
C TYR A 184 10.87 17.04 -11.79
N PHE A 185 10.84 16.77 -10.49
CA PHE A 185 10.64 15.42 -9.98
C PHE A 185 9.23 14.90 -10.25
N LEU A 186 8.22 15.73 -10.00
CA LEU A 186 6.82 15.35 -10.21
C LEU A 186 6.52 15.08 -11.70
N THR A 187 7.15 15.82 -12.61
CA THR A 187 7.02 15.62 -14.08
C THR A 187 7.93 14.50 -14.63
N GLY A 188 8.80 13.90 -13.81
CA GLY A 188 9.72 12.83 -14.23
C GLY A 188 10.99 13.33 -14.91
N MET A 189 11.27 14.63 -14.92
CA MET A 189 12.50 15.25 -15.39
C MET A 189 13.65 15.09 -14.37
N PHE A 190 13.92 13.85 -13.94
CA PHE A 190 14.79 13.55 -12.80
C PHE A 190 16.22 14.08 -12.95
N SER A 191 16.79 14.07 -14.16
CA SER A 191 18.15 14.58 -14.38
C SER A 191 18.27 16.08 -14.08
N ALA A 192 17.27 16.87 -14.49
CA ALA A 192 17.22 18.30 -14.17
C ALA A 192 16.97 18.51 -12.67
N GLY A 193 16.03 17.76 -12.09
CA GLY A 193 15.74 17.82 -10.65
C GLY A 193 16.93 17.49 -9.76
N ILE A 194 17.72 16.46 -10.10
CA ILE A 194 18.92 16.06 -9.34
C ILE A 194 19.98 17.18 -9.37
N LYS A 195 20.22 17.78 -10.54
CA LYS A 195 21.16 18.91 -10.68
C LYS A 195 20.72 20.10 -9.81
N GLU A 196 19.42 20.40 -9.78
CA GLU A 196 18.89 21.50 -8.97
C GLU A 196 18.90 21.18 -7.47
N LEU A 197 18.71 19.92 -7.05
CA LEU A 197 18.92 19.52 -5.66
C LEU A 197 20.37 19.73 -5.22
N GLU A 198 21.33 19.40 -6.09
CA GLU A 198 22.75 19.59 -5.82
C GLU A 198 23.13 21.08 -5.73
N SER A 199 22.60 21.92 -6.62
CA SER A 199 22.82 23.38 -6.59
C SER A 199 22.25 24.02 -5.32
N LEU A 200 21.11 23.53 -4.84
CA LEU A 200 20.46 23.95 -3.59
C LEU A 200 21.10 23.34 -2.33
N GLY A 201 22.15 22.53 -2.45
CA GLY A 201 22.89 21.98 -1.32
C GLY A 201 22.36 20.65 -0.76
N TYR A 202 21.32 20.06 -1.34
CA TYR A 202 20.74 18.77 -0.91
C TYR A 202 21.52 17.55 -1.44
N LYS A 203 22.85 17.57 -1.34
CA LYS A 203 23.74 16.54 -1.93
C LYS A 203 23.42 15.11 -1.48
N GLY A 204 23.07 14.92 -0.21
CA GLY A 204 22.73 13.60 0.34
C GLY A 204 21.47 13.02 -0.29
N ILE A 205 20.38 13.79 -0.32
CA ILE A 205 19.11 13.37 -0.93
C ILE A 205 19.28 13.17 -2.44
N ALA A 206 20.01 14.07 -3.13
CA ALA A 206 20.31 13.93 -4.55
C ALA A 206 21.05 12.60 -4.85
N SER A 207 22.03 12.25 -4.03
CA SER A 207 22.79 10.99 -4.16
C SER A 207 21.91 9.76 -3.95
N SER A 208 21.06 9.78 -2.91
CA SER A 208 20.09 8.70 -2.66
C SER A 208 19.10 8.54 -3.81
N PHE A 209 18.55 9.66 -4.31
CA PHE A 209 17.63 9.65 -5.44
C PHE A 209 18.30 9.04 -6.68
N LYS A 210 19.50 9.51 -7.01
CA LYS A 210 20.28 9.01 -8.15
C LYS A 210 20.56 7.52 -8.05
N SER A 211 20.98 7.04 -6.88
CA SER A 211 21.23 5.61 -6.64
C SER A 211 20.00 4.73 -6.87
N ILE A 212 18.83 5.20 -6.41
CA ILE A 212 17.55 4.51 -6.61
C ILE A 212 17.16 4.52 -8.08
N LEU A 213 17.26 5.69 -8.74
CA LEU A 213 16.95 5.83 -10.16
C LEU A 213 17.82 4.91 -11.03
N ASP A 214 19.13 4.89 -10.78
CA ASP A 214 20.06 4.01 -11.49
C ASP A 214 19.73 2.53 -11.26
N SER A 215 19.36 2.16 -10.04
CA SER A 215 18.96 0.79 -9.72
C SER A 215 17.66 0.39 -10.42
N TYR A 216 16.67 1.28 -10.45
CA TYR A 216 15.42 1.08 -11.19
C TYR A 216 15.69 0.91 -12.70
N GLU A 217 16.48 1.79 -13.31
CA GLU A 217 16.82 1.71 -14.73
C GLU A 217 17.62 0.44 -15.08
N ARG A 218 18.53 0.01 -14.21
CA ARG A 218 19.25 -1.27 -14.35
C ARG A 218 18.29 -2.46 -14.35
N VAL A 219 17.33 -2.49 -13.41
CA VAL A 219 16.35 -3.60 -13.36
C VAL A 219 15.46 -3.59 -14.60
N LYS A 220 14.97 -2.42 -15.01
CA LYS A 220 14.11 -2.26 -16.19
C LYS A 220 14.77 -2.78 -17.48
N LYS A 221 16.04 -2.44 -17.69
CA LYS A 221 16.81 -2.84 -18.89
C LYS A 221 17.40 -4.25 -18.83
N SER A 222 17.33 -4.90 -17.67
CA SER A 222 17.91 -6.23 -17.51
C SER A 222 17.11 -7.33 -18.21
N ASN A 223 17.79 -8.41 -18.58
CA ASN A 223 17.19 -9.65 -19.11
C ASN A 223 16.77 -10.63 -18.00
N LEU A 224 16.53 -10.12 -16.78
CA LEU A 224 16.07 -10.94 -15.65
C LEU A 224 14.66 -11.48 -15.90
N SER A 225 14.34 -12.61 -15.27
CA SER A 225 12.98 -13.15 -15.23
C SER A 225 12.01 -12.16 -14.58
N SER A 226 10.71 -12.22 -14.92
CA SER A 226 9.69 -11.36 -14.28
C SER A 226 9.69 -11.53 -12.76
N LYS A 227 9.96 -12.75 -12.26
CA LYS A 227 10.07 -13.03 -10.82
C LYS A 227 11.25 -12.31 -10.16
N ASP A 228 12.42 -12.31 -10.79
CA ASP A 228 13.61 -11.64 -10.25
C ASP A 228 13.49 -10.11 -10.34
N LYS A 229 12.88 -9.61 -11.43
CA LYS A 229 12.54 -8.19 -11.55
C LYS A 229 11.59 -7.76 -10.43
N TYR A 230 10.52 -8.51 -10.20
CA TYR A 230 9.57 -8.27 -9.11
C TYR A 230 10.28 -8.15 -7.76
N ARG A 231 11.14 -9.11 -7.40
CA ARG A 231 11.89 -9.10 -6.12
C ARG A 231 12.77 -7.86 -5.96
N LYS A 232 13.50 -7.48 -7.02
CA LYS A 232 14.36 -6.28 -6.97
C LYS A 232 13.55 -4.99 -6.88
N LEU A 233 12.45 -4.90 -7.61
CA LEU A 233 11.55 -3.74 -7.56
C LEU A 233 10.83 -3.63 -6.22
N ASP A 234 10.51 -4.75 -5.58
CA ASP A 234 9.91 -4.78 -4.25
C ASP A 234 10.85 -4.18 -3.20
N VAL A 235 12.13 -4.55 -3.23
CA VAL A 235 13.15 -3.93 -2.38
C VAL A 235 13.24 -2.43 -2.64
N LEU A 236 13.30 -2.01 -3.92
CA LEU A 236 13.36 -0.58 -4.28
C LEU A 236 12.13 0.20 -3.80
N ALA A 237 10.92 -0.34 -3.93
CA ALA A 237 9.69 0.31 -3.47
C ALA A 237 9.67 0.52 -1.95
N ARG A 238 10.22 -0.43 -1.19
CA ARG A 238 10.38 -0.30 0.27
C ARG A 238 11.44 0.75 0.62
N SER A 239 12.59 0.73 -0.04
CA SER A 239 13.65 1.73 0.16
C SER A 239 13.17 3.15 -0.13
N ILE A 240 12.40 3.35 -1.21
CA ILE A 240 11.78 4.64 -1.51
C ILE A 240 10.85 5.06 -0.37
N SER A 241 9.99 4.15 0.11
CA SER A 241 9.04 4.49 1.18
C SER A 241 9.70 4.89 2.49
N LEU A 242 10.86 4.31 2.82
CA LEU A 242 11.66 4.70 3.99
C LEU A 242 12.29 6.09 3.83
N ILE A 243 12.83 6.40 2.64
CA ILE A 243 13.44 7.72 2.41
C ILE A 243 12.37 8.82 2.31
N GLU A 244 11.18 8.48 1.79
CA GLU A 244 10.05 9.40 1.75
C GLU A 244 9.58 9.82 3.15
N SER A 245 9.58 8.93 4.14
CA SER A 245 9.15 9.27 5.50
C SER A 245 10.08 10.27 6.19
N ASP A 246 11.35 10.32 5.76
CA ASP A 246 12.37 11.21 6.33
C ASP A 246 12.54 12.51 5.53
N SER A 247 11.78 12.70 4.45
CA SER A 247 11.91 13.83 3.55
C SER A 247 10.96 14.98 3.88
N ASN A 248 11.48 16.20 3.91
CA ASN A 248 10.69 17.42 4.13
C ASN A 248 9.97 17.93 2.87
N PHE A 249 10.02 17.20 1.75
CA PHE A 249 9.35 17.62 0.52
C PHE A 249 7.90 17.12 0.50
N PHE A 250 6.96 18.06 0.49
CA PHE A 250 5.55 17.77 0.26
C PHE A 250 5.07 18.53 -0.98
N PRO A 251 4.56 17.87 -2.03
CA PRO A 251 4.62 16.42 -2.27
C PRO A 251 6.06 15.89 -2.35
N SER A 252 6.23 14.61 -2.08
CA SER A 252 7.55 13.97 -2.14
C SER A 252 8.11 13.99 -3.57
N ILE A 253 9.40 14.34 -3.69
CA ILE A 253 10.17 14.23 -4.93
C ILE A 253 10.28 12.79 -5.45
N PHE A 254 10.08 11.79 -4.59
CA PHE A 254 10.11 10.37 -4.97
C PHE A 254 8.80 9.84 -5.51
N SER A 255 7.69 10.59 -5.36
CA SER A 255 6.34 10.10 -5.67
C SER A 255 6.19 9.56 -7.10
N THR A 256 6.67 10.30 -8.11
CA THR A 256 6.60 9.87 -9.52
C THR A 256 7.48 8.65 -9.77
N LEU A 257 8.69 8.60 -9.22
CA LEU A 257 9.58 7.44 -9.34
C LEU A 257 8.97 6.21 -8.65
N LYS A 258 8.40 6.37 -7.46
CA LYS A 258 7.70 5.33 -6.72
C LYS A 258 6.55 4.74 -7.53
N LEU A 259 5.73 5.58 -8.16
CA LEU A 259 4.65 5.14 -9.03
C LEU A 259 5.16 4.37 -10.25
N ASN A 260 6.30 4.76 -10.82
CA ASN A 260 6.94 4.03 -11.91
C ASN A 260 7.46 2.66 -11.45
N VAL A 261 8.11 2.60 -10.29
CA VAL A 261 8.60 1.35 -9.68
C VAL A 261 7.43 0.42 -9.36
N ILE A 262 6.35 0.92 -8.76
CA ILE A 262 5.16 0.13 -8.43
C ILE A 262 4.47 -0.39 -9.69
N LEU A 263 4.35 0.42 -10.74
CA LEU A 263 3.80 -0.01 -12.03
C LEU A 263 4.57 -1.22 -12.57
N GLU A 264 5.90 -1.12 -12.63
CA GLU A 264 6.75 -2.18 -13.15
C GLU A 264 6.74 -3.41 -12.24
N LEU A 265 6.71 -3.20 -10.92
CA LEU A 265 6.59 -4.25 -9.92
C LEU A 265 5.30 -5.05 -10.11
N CYS A 266 4.15 -4.37 -10.25
CA CYS A 266 2.86 -5.03 -10.44
C CYS A 266 2.83 -5.84 -11.74
N LYS A 267 3.34 -5.28 -12.85
CA LYS A 267 3.43 -6.00 -14.14
C LYS A 267 4.21 -7.31 -14.00
N ASN A 268 5.44 -7.21 -13.50
CA ASN A 268 6.33 -8.37 -13.36
C ASN A 268 5.81 -9.36 -12.31
N GLY A 269 5.18 -8.89 -11.24
CA GLY A 269 4.54 -9.72 -10.22
C GLY A 269 3.36 -10.52 -10.78
N ILE A 270 2.49 -9.89 -11.56
CA ILE A 270 1.36 -10.55 -12.23
C ILE A 270 1.85 -11.59 -13.25
N GLU A 271 2.84 -11.25 -14.08
CA GLU A 271 3.42 -12.17 -15.04
C GLU A 271 4.06 -13.41 -14.39
N SER A 272 4.60 -13.26 -13.18
CA SER A 272 5.22 -14.36 -12.42
C SER A 272 4.28 -15.06 -11.44
N GLY A 273 3.01 -14.64 -11.35
CA GLY A 273 1.99 -15.23 -10.48
C GLY A 273 2.21 -14.94 -8.98
N GLU A 274 2.86 -13.82 -8.66
CA GLU A 274 3.12 -13.40 -7.28
C GLU A 274 1.85 -12.84 -6.62
N LYS A 275 1.72 -13.10 -5.31
CA LYS A 275 0.59 -12.65 -4.48
C LYS A 275 0.96 -11.44 -3.63
N GLY A 276 -0.03 -10.80 -3.01
CA GLY A 276 0.09 -9.63 -2.16
C GLY A 276 0.20 -8.31 -2.91
N LEU A 277 -0.30 -8.25 -4.15
CA LEU A 277 -0.17 -7.07 -5.02
C LEU A 277 -1.35 -6.11 -4.92
N THR A 278 -2.49 -6.55 -4.37
CA THR A 278 -3.75 -5.80 -4.38
C THR A 278 -3.59 -4.34 -3.93
N ASN A 279 -3.01 -4.11 -2.75
CA ASN A 279 -2.91 -2.76 -2.17
C ASN A 279 -2.03 -1.83 -3.03
N ARG A 280 -0.97 -2.36 -3.64
CA ARG A 280 -0.07 -1.58 -4.50
C ARG A 280 -0.71 -1.22 -5.83
N ALA A 281 -1.41 -2.19 -6.43
CA ALA A 281 -2.13 -1.96 -7.67
C ALA A 281 -3.33 -1.01 -7.48
N GLN A 282 -4.03 -1.12 -6.34
CA GLN A 282 -5.07 -0.16 -5.95
C GLN A 282 -4.50 1.25 -5.77
N TYR A 283 -3.39 1.40 -5.05
CA TYR A 283 -2.70 2.69 -4.90
C TYR A 283 -2.31 3.28 -6.25
N LEU A 284 -1.72 2.48 -7.13
CA LEU A 284 -1.37 2.89 -8.50
C LEU A 284 -2.58 3.37 -9.30
N TYR A 285 -3.71 2.66 -9.23
CA TYR A 285 -4.95 3.06 -9.89
C TYR A 285 -5.52 4.36 -9.31
N SER A 286 -5.50 4.54 -7.99
CA SER A 286 -5.98 5.77 -7.33
C SER A 286 -5.26 7.02 -7.82
N LYS A 287 -3.99 6.88 -8.20
CA LYS A 287 -3.14 7.96 -8.69
C LYS A 287 -3.21 8.17 -10.19
N ARG A 288 -3.10 7.10 -11.00
CA ARG A 288 -3.06 7.24 -12.47
C ARG A 288 -4.42 7.27 -13.14
N LYS A 289 -5.45 6.66 -12.52
CA LYS A 289 -6.81 6.50 -13.07
C LYS A 289 -6.82 6.01 -14.53
N SER A 290 -5.85 5.17 -14.89
CA SER A 290 -5.69 4.65 -16.26
C SER A 290 -6.24 3.24 -16.40
N GLU A 291 -6.56 2.87 -17.63
CA GLU A 291 -7.05 1.54 -17.99
C GLU A 291 -6.02 0.44 -17.66
N ASP A 292 -4.74 0.69 -17.93
CA ASP A 292 -3.65 -0.23 -17.56
C ASP A 292 -3.53 -0.41 -16.04
N ALA A 293 -3.71 0.66 -15.27
CA ALA A 293 -3.66 0.57 -13.81
C ALA A 293 -4.86 -0.19 -13.25
N MET A 294 -6.06 -0.01 -13.82
CA MET A 294 -7.23 -0.81 -13.46
C MET A 294 -7.02 -2.28 -13.82
N TYR A 295 -6.47 -2.57 -15.00
CA TYR A 295 -6.12 -3.92 -15.40
C TYR A 295 -5.21 -4.60 -14.37
N LEU A 296 -4.11 -3.94 -13.98
CA LEU A 296 -3.20 -4.48 -12.97
C LEU A 296 -3.89 -4.65 -11.60
N TYR A 297 -4.81 -3.76 -11.23
CA TYR A 297 -5.56 -3.88 -9.98
C TYR A 297 -6.48 -5.10 -9.99
N ILE A 298 -7.27 -5.30 -11.05
CA ILE A 298 -8.16 -6.46 -11.14
C ILE A 298 -7.34 -7.76 -11.20
N MET A 299 -6.25 -7.78 -11.97
CA MET A 299 -5.38 -8.96 -12.01
C MET A 299 -4.77 -9.27 -10.64
N ALA A 300 -4.31 -8.27 -9.89
CA ALA A 300 -3.83 -8.46 -8.52
C ALA A 300 -4.91 -9.05 -7.59
N LEU A 301 -6.18 -8.60 -7.72
CA LEU A 301 -7.30 -9.18 -6.97
C LEU A 301 -7.52 -10.66 -7.31
N VAL A 302 -7.42 -11.03 -8.59
CA VAL A 302 -7.54 -12.42 -9.05
C VAL A 302 -6.45 -13.29 -8.43
N PHE A 303 -5.18 -12.88 -8.51
CA PHE A 303 -4.05 -13.63 -7.94
C PHE A 303 -4.09 -13.73 -6.41
N ASP A 304 -4.62 -12.71 -5.74
CA ASP A 304 -4.83 -12.70 -4.29
C ASP A 304 -6.08 -13.48 -3.85
N GLY A 305 -6.83 -14.07 -4.80
CA GLY A 305 -8.01 -14.90 -4.54
C GLY A 305 -9.28 -14.10 -4.19
N LYS A 306 -9.26 -12.78 -4.36
CA LYS A 306 -10.38 -11.85 -4.14
C LYS A 306 -11.30 -11.76 -5.37
N ILE A 307 -11.78 -12.92 -5.81
CA ILE A 307 -12.47 -13.07 -7.10
C ILE A 307 -13.74 -12.22 -7.21
N SER A 308 -14.55 -12.16 -6.15
CA SER A 308 -15.79 -11.38 -6.16
C SER A 308 -15.54 -9.86 -6.34
N GLU A 309 -14.49 -9.34 -5.70
CA GLU A 309 -14.08 -7.93 -5.87
C GLU A 309 -13.53 -7.68 -7.29
N ALA A 310 -12.77 -8.64 -7.83
CA ALA A 310 -12.26 -8.55 -9.21
C ALA A 310 -13.41 -8.48 -10.24
N GLU A 311 -14.46 -9.26 -10.05
CA GLU A 311 -15.66 -9.25 -10.90
C GLU A 311 -16.42 -7.94 -10.83
N GLU A 312 -16.67 -7.44 -9.61
CA GLU A 312 -17.33 -6.15 -9.40
C GLU A 312 -16.60 -5.05 -10.16
N LYS A 313 -15.27 -4.95 -10.01
CA LYS A 313 -14.46 -3.93 -10.69
C LYS A 313 -14.46 -4.09 -12.21
N LEU A 314 -14.49 -5.33 -12.73
CA LEU A 314 -14.60 -5.58 -14.16
C LEU A 314 -15.95 -5.10 -14.74
N GLN A 315 -17.03 -5.22 -13.97
CA GLN A 315 -18.38 -4.78 -14.37
C GLN A 315 -18.52 -3.26 -14.28
N GLU A 316 -17.98 -2.64 -13.23
CA GLU A 316 -18.04 -1.20 -13.01
C GLU A 316 -17.19 -0.40 -14.01
N PHE A 317 -16.00 -0.92 -14.37
CA PHE A 317 -15.06 -0.17 -15.19
C PHE A 317 -15.31 -0.36 -16.69
N LYS A 318 -15.44 0.75 -17.42
CA LYS A 318 -15.60 0.76 -18.88
C LYS A 318 -14.24 0.65 -19.59
N PHE A 319 -13.79 -0.58 -19.85
CA PHE A 319 -12.61 -0.87 -20.69
C PHE A 319 -12.86 -0.50 -22.15
N ARG A 320 -11.94 0.26 -22.75
CA ARG A 320 -11.92 0.53 -24.20
C ARG A 320 -11.19 -0.58 -24.95
N ASN A 321 -10.16 -1.16 -24.35
CA ASN A 321 -9.39 -2.25 -24.89
C ASN A 321 -10.09 -3.59 -24.59
N THR A 322 -10.80 -4.10 -25.59
CA THR A 322 -11.54 -5.37 -25.51
C THR A 322 -10.63 -6.57 -25.24
N LYS A 323 -9.37 -6.55 -25.69
CA LYS A 323 -8.40 -7.64 -25.42
C LYS A 323 -8.07 -7.73 -23.94
N LEU A 324 -7.83 -6.58 -23.27
CA LEU A 324 -7.58 -6.55 -21.83
C LEU A 324 -8.80 -7.04 -21.06
N LYS A 325 -10.00 -6.55 -21.42
CA LYS A 325 -11.26 -6.98 -20.80
C LYS A 325 -11.46 -8.49 -20.91
N ASN A 326 -11.27 -9.07 -22.10
CA ASN A 326 -11.43 -10.50 -22.34
C ASN A 326 -10.37 -11.32 -21.59
N HIS A 327 -9.13 -10.82 -21.51
CA HIS A 327 -8.08 -11.46 -20.72
C HIS A 327 -8.47 -11.53 -19.24
N ILE A 328 -8.90 -10.41 -18.65
CA ILE A 328 -9.36 -10.38 -17.25
C ILE A 328 -10.50 -11.37 -17.03
N TRP A 329 -11.51 -11.35 -17.91
CA TRP A 329 -12.66 -12.25 -17.79
C TRP A 329 -12.24 -13.73 -17.80
N ASN A 330 -11.37 -14.13 -18.74
CA ASN A 330 -10.83 -15.49 -18.80
C ASN A 330 -10.07 -15.87 -17.51
N GLN A 331 -9.29 -14.95 -16.96
CA GLN A 331 -8.52 -15.18 -15.72
C GLN A 331 -9.43 -15.34 -14.50
N ILE A 332 -10.49 -14.53 -14.41
CA ILE A 332 -11.52 -14.66 -13.37
C ILE A 332 -12.21 -16.03 -13.47
N GLU A 333 -12.67 -16.43 -14.67
CA GLU A 333 -13.35 -17.71 -14.85
C GLU A 333 -12.44 -18.90 -14.52
N THR A 334 -11.16 -18.82 -14.91
CA THR A 334 -10.15 -19.82 -14.56
C THR A 334 -9.99 -19.93 -13.04
N ALA A 335 -9.86 -18.80 -12.35
CA ALA A 335 -9.70 -18.77 -10.90
C ALA A 335 -10.96 -19.27 -10.15
N LYS A 336 -12.17 -18.99 -10.66
CA LYS A 336 -13.41 -19.57 -10.12
C LYS A 336 -13.44 -21.09 -10.27
N ALA A 337 -13.08 -21.60 -11.45
CA ALA A 337 -13.05 -23.02 -11.71
C ALA A 337 -12.05 -23.74 -10.78
N GLU A 338 -10.88 -23.14 -10.55
CA GLU A 338 -9.89 -23.66 -9.60
C GLU A 338 -10.42 -23.65 -8.16
N LYS A 339 -11.01 -22.55 -7.70
CA LYS A 339 -11.61 -22.44 -6.36
C LYS A 339 -12.72 -23.49 -6.14
N GLU A 340 -13.54 -23.76 -7.14
CA GLU A 340 -14.57 -24.79 -7.08
C GLU A 340 -13.99 -26.21 -7.07
N ARG A 341 -12.93 -26.47 -7.85
CA ARG A 341 -12.18 -27.75 -7.80
C ARG A 341 -11.58 -27.98 -6.42
N GLU A 342 -10.97 -26.95 -5.81
CA GLU A 342 -10.46 -27.04 -4.45
C GLU A 342 -11.55 -27.33 -3.43
N ARG A 343 -12.72 -26.69 -3.56
CA ARG A 343 -13.87 -26.92 -2.68
C ARG A 343 -14.32 -28.38 -2.75
N LYS A 344 -14.52 -28.91 -3.96
CA LYS A 344 -14.87 -30.32 -4.19
C LYS A 344 -13.81 -31.27 -3.65
N ALA A 345 -12.52 -30.99 -3.88
CA ALA A 345 -11.43 -31.81 -3.35
C ALA A 345 -11.38 -31.79 -1.81
N LYS A 346 -11.64 -30.64 -1.17
CA LYS A 346 -11.74 -30.53 0.29
C LYS A 346 -12.94 -31.33 0.83
N GLU A 347 -14.09 -31.27 0.17
CA GLU A 347 -15.28 -32.05 0.51
C GLU A 347 -15.04 -33.56 0.36
N GLU A 348 -14.40 -34.00 -0.72
CA GLU A 348 -14.04 -35.39 -0.94
C GLU A 348 -13.05 -35.89 0.11
N ARG A 349 -12.04 -35.09 0.47
CA ARG A 349 -11.11 -35.42 1.57
C ARG A 349 -11.85 -35.56 2.90
N ARG A 350 -12.80 -34.67 3.20
CA ARG A 350 -13.66 -34.76 4.40
C ARG A 350 -14.54 -36.01 4.37
N TYR A 351 -15.11 -36.36 3.23
CA TYR A 351 -15.91 -37.57 3.04
C TYR A 351 -15.07 -38.84 3.24
N LYS A 352 -13.90 -38.94 2.59
CA LYS A 352 -12.96 -40.06 2.78
C LYS A 352 -12.54 -40.18 4.23
N LYS A 353 -12.13 -39.09 4.89
CA LYS A 353 -11.76 -39.09 6.31
C LYS A 353 -12.89 -39.60 7.21
N ARG A 354 -14.14 -39.16 6.99
CA ARG A 354 -15.31 -39.67 7.72
C ARG A 354 -15.52 -41.17 7.52
N ARG A 355 -15.38 -41.66 6.28
CA ARG A 355 -15.52 -43.09 5.96
C ARG A 355 -14.43 -43.95 6.63
N TYR A 356 -13.18 -43.49 6.64
CA TYR A 356 -12.10 -44.20 7.35
C TYR A 356 -12.36 -44.25 8.87
N MET A 357 -12.83 -43.16 9.46
CA MET A 357 -13.15 -43.10 10.89
C MET A 357 -14.35 -43.98 11.26
N ASP A 358 -15.43 -43.99 10.46
CA ASP A 358 -16.56 -44.92 10.67
C ASP A 358 -16.13 -46.38 10.50
N GLY A 359 -15.29 -46.67 9.50
CA GLY A 359 -14.72 -48.00 9.29
C GLY A 359 -13.86 -48.49 10.46
N SER A 360 -12.98 -47.64 11.01
CA SER A 360 -12.15 -47.98 12.16
C SER A 360 -12.96 -48.12 13.45
N GLN A 361 -13.99 -47.30 13.64
CA GLN A 361 -14.89 -47.37 14.79
C GLN A 361 -15.78 -48.63 14.74
N ARG A 362 -16.20 -49.07 13.56
CA ARG A 362 -16.85 -50.38 13.34
C ARG A 362 -15.93 -51.56 13.64
N MET A 363 -14.67 -51.53 13.21
CA MET A 363 -13.70 -52.58 13.56
C MET A 363 -13.39 -52.60 15.07
N SER A 364 -13.33 -51.43 15.72
CA SER A 364 -13.09 -51.35 17.17
C SER A 364 -14.27 -51.85 18.02
N ARG A 365 -15.52 -51.81 17.49
CA ARG A 365 -16.70 -52.35 18.20
C ARG A 365 -16.74 -53.87 18.27
N ASN A 366 -16.02 -54.58 17.39
CA ASN A 366 -15.94 -56.04 17.36
C ASN A 366 -14.74 -56.64 18.13
N LYS A 367 -14.05 -55.86 18.97
CA LYS A 367 -12.88 -56.35 19.75
C LYS A 367 -13.22 -57.16 21.01
N GLY A 368 -14.50 -57.27 21.39
CA GLY A 368 -14.91 -58.08 22.53
C GLY A 368 -15.16 -59.52 22.10
N ASP A 369 -14.20 -60.43 22.35
CA ASP A 369 -14.35 -61.88 22.15
C ASP A 369 -14.31 -62.37 20.68
N PHE A 370 -13.27 -62.00 19.93
CA PHE A 370 -13.14 -62.28 18.49
C PHE A 370 -13.10 -63.78 18.10
N LEU A 371 -12.75 -64.68 19.02
CA LEU A 371 -12.88 -66.15 18.84
C LEU A 371 -14.01 -66.78 19.66
N GLY A 372 -14.82 -65.96 20.34
CA GLY A 372 -15.95 -66.43 21.13
C GLY A 372 -15.58 -67.20 22.40
N TYR A 373 -14.37 -67.09 22.96
CA TYR A 373 -13.94 -67.86 24.14
C TYR A 373 -14.72 -67.53 25.40
N TYR A 374 -15.03 -66.25 25.64
CA TYR A 374 -15.87 -65.86 26.76
C TYR A 374 -17.31 -66.34 26.55
N LYS A 375 -17.82 -66.25 25.31
CA LYS A 375 -19.13 -66.75 24.91
C LYS A 375 -19.26 -68.26 25.04
N ILE A 376 -18.21 -69.03 24.69
CA ILE A 376 -18.14 -70.49 24.88
C ILE A 376 -18.22 -70.84 26.37
N LEU A 377 -17.67 -69.99 27.25
CA LEU A 377 -17.81 -70.13 28.69
C LEU A 377 -19.16 -69.63 29.26
N GLY A 378 -20.06 -69.13 28.41
CA GLY A 378 -21.39 -68.67 28.78
C GLY A 378 -21.44 -67.24 29.33
N PHE A 379 -20.39 -66.44 29.13
CA PHE A 379 -20.38 -65.02 29.48
C PHE A 379 -21.01 -64.17 28.37
N LYS A 380 -21.60 -63.03 28.74
CA LYS A 380 -22.15 -62.08 27.76
C LYS A 380 -21.04 -61.32 27.06
N GLU A 381 -21.34 -60.85 25.85
CA GLU A 381 -20.44 -59.99 25.07
C GLU A 381 -20.01 -58.77 25.91
N ASN A 382 -18.71 -58.47 25.95
CA ASN A 382 -18.06 -57.45 26.80
C ASN A 382 -18.03 -57.70 28.32
N GLN A 383 -18.47 -58.86 28.80
CA GLN A 383 -18.29 -59.24 30.21
C GLN A 383 -16.84 -59.68 30.45
N LYS A 384 -16.12 -59.04 31.38
CA LYS A 384 -14.74 -59.41 31.78
C LYS A 384 -14.74 -60.17 33.11
N PRO A 385 -15.00 -61.49 33.11
CA PRO A 385 -15.04 -62.27 34.34
C PRO A 385 -13.65 -62.42 34.97
N SER A 386 -13.59 -62.48 36.29
CA SER A 386 -12.40 -62.87 37.03
C SER A 386 -12.01 -64.32 36.73
N GLU A 387 -10.75 -64.67 36.97
CA GLU A 387 -10.25 -66.04 36.79
C GLU A 387 -11.05 -67.06 37.62
N LYS A 388 -11.52 -66.66 38.81
CA LYS A 388 -12.38 -67.49 39.67
C LYS A 388 -13.73 -67.78 39.02
N GLU A 389 -14.32 -66.80 38.34
CA GLU A 389 -15.59 -66.95 37.63
C GLU A 389 -15.43 -67.83 36.38
N ILE A 390 -14.35 -67.68 35.63
CA ILE A 390 -13.98 -68.52 34.48
C ILE A 390 -13.87 -69.99 34.91
N LYS A 391 -13.12 -70.26 35.99
CA LYS A 391 -12.99 -71.61 36.58
C LYS A 391 -14.33 -72.18 37.05
N LYS A 392 -15.18 -71.34 37.65
CA LYS A 392 -16.52 -71.74 38.10
C LYS A 392 -17.43 -72.09 36.91
N ALA A 393 -17.43 -71.28 35.86
CA ALA A 393 -18.24 -71.49 34.65
C ALA A 393 -17.84 -72.77 33.91
N TYR A 394 -16.53 -72.99 33.72
CA TYR A 394 -16.00 -74.22 33.12
C TYR A 394 -16.43 -75.47 33.91
N ARG A 395 -16.22 -75.48 35.23
CA ARG A 395 -16.64 -76.59 36.10
C ARG A 395 -18.14 -76.85 36.03
N LYS A 396 -18.96 -75.79 35.98
CA LYS A 396 -20.42 -75.92 35.87
C LYS A 396 -20.81 -76.63 34.57
N MET A 397 -20.17 -76.30 33.44
CA MET A 397 -20.46 -76.95 32.16
C MET A 397 -19.95 -78.40 32.09
N VAL A 398 -18.77 -78.69 32.64
CA VAL A 398 -18.23 -80.06 32.74
C VAL A 398 -19.14 -80.95 33.59
N VAL A 399 -19.61 -80.45 34.74
CA VAL A 399 -20.48 -81.20 35.67
C VAL A 399 -21.90 -81.36 35.10
N ALA A 400 -22.46 -80.31 34.51
CA ALA A 400 -23.77 -80.38 33.86
C ALA A 400 -23.79 -81.44 32.76
N ASN A 401 -22.68 -81.58 32.04
CA ASN A 401 -22.52 -82.61 31.05
C ASN A 401 -22.41 -84.03 31.64
N LYS A 402 -21.58 -84.23 32.67
CA LYS A 402 -21.36 -85.55 33.29
C LYS A 402 -22.64 -86.16 33.88
N LYS A 403 -23.64 -85.33 34.21
CA LYS A 403 -24.92 -85.75 34.79
C LYS A 403 -26.01 -86.06 33.75
N ARG A 404 -25.77 -85.81 32.45
CA ARG A 404 -26.74 -86.08 31.39
C ARG A 404 -26.57 -87.50 30.84
N LYS A 405 -27.67 -88.26 30.70
CA LYS A 405 -27.74 -89.45 29.84
C LYS A 405 -27.80 -88.95 28.39
N LYS A 406 -26.94 -89.45 27.51
CA LYS A 406 -26.82 -88.98 26.12
C LYS A 406 -27.02 -90.12 25.13
N THR A 407 -27.48 -89.76 23.94
CA THR A 407 -27.48 -90.62 22.75
C THR A 407 -26.12 -90.56 22.03
N GLU A 408 -25.80 -91.53 21.18
CA GLU A 408 -24.51 -91.58 20.45
C GLU A 408 -24.24 -90.34 19.58
N GLY A 409 -25.30 -89.71 19.02
CA GLY A 409 -25.19 -88.47 18.25
C GLY A 409 -24.81 -87.27 19.10
N GLU A 410 -25.41 -87.15 20.30
CA GLU A 410 -25.14 -86.07 21.25
C GLU A 410 -23.76 -86.20 21.90
N GLU A 411 -23.19 -87.41 21.92
CA GLU A 411 -21.84 -87.65 22.42
C GLU A 411 -20.76 -87.08 21.48
N LYS A 412 -20.93 -87.26 20.17
CA LYS A 412 -20.02 -86.69 19.16
C LYS A 412 -20.05 -85.17 19.11
N GLU A 413 -21.25 -84.58 19.09
CA GLU A 413 -21.42 -83.12 19.11
C GLU A 413 -20.83 -82.52 20.39
N TRP A 414 -20.99 -83.23 21.51
CA TRP A 414 -20.38 -82.81 22.76
C TRP A 414 -18.85 -82.87 22.71
N GLU A 415 -18.26 -83.91 22.14
CA GLU A 415 -16.80 -84.05 22.07
C GLU A 415 -16.16 -82.86 21.34
N GLU A 416 -16.78 -82.42 20.24
CA GLU A 416 -16.35 -81.23 19.49
C GLU A 416 -16.52 -79.94 20.29
N ASN A 417 -17.67 -79.77 20.95
CA ASN A 417 -17.93 -78.61 21.81
C ASN A 417 -17.03 -78.59 23.05
N PHE A 418 -16.63 -79.75 23.55
CA PHE A 418 -15.72 -79.88 24.68
C PHE A 418 -14.28 -79.55 24.30
N LYS A 419 -13.84 -79.92 23.09
CA LYS A 419 -12.55 -79.47 22.55
C LYS A 419 -12.49 -77.94 22.49
N LYS A 420 -13.56 -77.29 22.01
CA LYS A 420 -13.68 -75.82 21.99
C LYS A 420 -13.71 -75.22 23.40
N LEU A 421 -14.44 -75.84 24.32
CA LEU A 421 -14.54 -75.43 25.73
C LEU A 421 -13.18 -75.52 26.46
N ASN A 422 -12.44 -76.60 26.25
CA ASN A 422 -11.10 -76.79 26.81
C ASN A 422 -10.10 -75.79 26.24
N LYS A 423 -10.17 -75.51 24.93
CA LYS A 423 -9.35 -74.47 24.29
C LYS A 423 -9.63 -73.09 24.87
N ALA A 424 -10.91 -72.69 24.94
CA ALA A 424 -11.34 -71.42 25.53
C ALA A 424 -10.91 -71.31 27.00
N PHE A 425 -11.08 -72.38 27.79
CA PHE A 425 -10.66 -72.43 29.19
C PHE A 425 -9.14 -72.31 29.33
N GLY A 426 -8.35 -73.01 28.51
CA GLY A 426 -6.89 -72.97 28.54
C GLY A 426 -6.34 -71.59 28.19
N VAL A 427 -6.94 -70.90 27.22
CA VAL A 427 -6.55 -69.53 26.86
C VAL A 427 -6.96 -68.52 27.93
N LEU A 428 -8.18 -68.62 28.47
CA LEU A 428 -8.72 -67.63 29.40
C LEU A 428 -8.28 -67.80 30.87
N THR A 429 -7.67 -68.93 31.24
CA THR A 429 -7.13 -69.15 32.58
C THR A 429 -5.65 -68.82 32.73
N ASP A 430 -4.87 -68.90 31.65
CA ASP A 430 -3.49 -68.44 31.65
C ASP A 430 -3.46 -66.92 31.51
N LYS A 431 -2.86 -66.23 32.49
CA LYS A 431 -2.81 -64.77 32.53
C LYS A 431 -2.17 -64.17 31.26
N LYS A 432 -1.07 -64.75 30.77
CA LYS A 432 -0.36 -64.26 29.59
C LYS A 432 -1.15 -64.53 28.32
N LYS A 433 -1.73 -65.74 28.18
CA LYS A 433 -2.56 -66.07 27.00
C LYS A 433 -3.85 -65.24 26.96
N ARG A 434 -4.45 -64.98 28.13
CA ARG A 434 -5.62 -64.11 28.26
C ARG A 434 -5.28 -62.67 27.91
N GLU A 435 -4.14 -62.15 28.37
CA GLU A 435 -3.68 -60.81 28.00
C GLU A 435 -3.47 -60.69 26.48
N MET A 436 -2.86 -61.69 25.84
CA MET A 436 -2.73 -61.76 24.38
C MET A 436 -4.09 -61.81 23.67
N TYR A 437 -5.02 -62.64 24.17
CA TYR A 437 -6.37 -62.78 23.64
C TYR A 437 -7.20 -61.50 23.78
N ASP A 438 -7.20 -60.88 24.96
CA ASP A 438 -7.87 -59.60 25.22
C ASP A 438 -7.21 -58.46 24.40
N GLY A 439 -5.94 -58.62 24.00
CA GLY A 439 -5.22 -57.77 23.06
C GLY A 439 -5.53 -58.01 21.58
N GLY A 440 -6.34 -59.03 21.25
CA GLY A 440 -6.74 -59.37 19.88
C GLY A 440 -5.82 -60.34 19.13
N ILE A 441 -4.96 -61.07 19.86
CA ILE A 441 -3.99 -62.03 19.30
C ILE A 441 -4.42 -63.46 19.70
N ASP A 442 -4.46 -64.41 18.74
CA ASP A 442 -4.69 -65.83 19.05
C ASP A 442 -3.40 -66.44 19.64
N PRO A 443 -3.38 -66.84 20.93
CA PRO A 443 -2.17 -67.34 21.61
C PRO A 443 -1.66 -68.67 21.04
N ASP A 444 -2.53 -69.45 20.39
CA ASP A 444 -2.16 -70.74 19.81
C ASP A 444 -1.77 -70.60 18.32
N ASN A 445 -1.94 -69.42 17.72
CA ASN A 445 -1.54 -69.14 16.35
C ASN A 445 -1.07 -67.68 16.15
N PRO A 446 -0.02 -67.25 16.88
CA PRO A 446 0.42 -65.84 16.93
C PRO A 446 0.92 -65.29 15.59
N GLN A 447 1.15 -66.17 14.60
CA GLN A 447 1.73 -65.84 13.30
C GLN A 447 0.68 -65.60 12.20
N GLN A 448 -0.61 -65.83 12.46
CA GLN A 448 -1.70 -65.61 11.49
C GLN A 448 -2.31 -64.21 11.51
N THR A 449 -1.99 -63.36 12.49
CA THR A 449 -2.35 -61.93 12.48
C THR A 449 -1.40 -61.12 11.58
N GLY A 450 -1.40 -61.46 10.28
CA GLY A 450 -0.73 -60.68 9.25
C GLY A 450 -1.61 -59.52 8.79
N GLY A 451 -1.15 -58.29 9.06
CA GLY A 451 -1.64 -57.11 8.34
C GLY A 451 -2.01 -55.89 9.16
N PHE A 452 -1.26 -55.51 10.20
CA PHE A 452 -1.21 -54.12 10.66
C PHE A 452 0.23 -53.78 11.06
N GLY A 453 0.76 -52.72 10.44
CA GLY A 453 2.16 -52.33 10.51
C GLY A 453 2.58 -51.73 11.85
N GLU A 454 3.92 -51.70 11.99
CA GLU A 454 4.76 -50.89 12.88
C GLU A 454 4.25 -50.68 14.31
N ASP A 455 4.77 -51.46 15.26
CA ASP A 455 4.71 -51.16 16.69
C ASP A 455 5.77 -51.98 17.48
N PRO A 456 6.08 -51.63 18.75
CA PRO A 456 7.36 -51.79 19.46
C PRO A 456 7.58 -53.22 20.01
N PHE A 457 6.93 -54.19 19.38
CA PHE A 457 6.75 -55.55 19.88
C PHE A 457 7.96 -56.49 19.66
N GLN A 458 9.06 -56.01 19.07
CA GLN A 458 10.30 -56.78 19.02
C GLN A 458 10.99 -56.94 20.38
N GLU A 459 10.66 -56.13 21.38
CA GLU A 459 11.30 -56.18 22.70
C GLU A 459 10.76 -57.30 23.60
N ILE A 460 9.47 -57.66 23.46
CA ILE A 460 8.83 -58.73 24.24
C ILE A 460 9.26 -60.13 23.73
N PHE A 461 9.54 -60.25 22.43
CA PHE A 461 9.90 -61.53 21.80
C PHE A 461 11.39 -61.92 21.96
N ARG A 462 12.25 -61.01 22.44
CA ARG A 462 13.66 -61.34 22.76
C ARG A 462 13.83 -62.19 24.02
N GLY A 463 12.85 -62.21 24.92
CA GLY A 463 12.91 -62.97 26.19
C GLY A 463 12.44 -64.42 26.11
N PHE A 464 12.09 -64.93 24.92
CA PHE A 464 11.47 -66.25 24.74
C PHE A 464 12.40 -67.28 24.06
N GLY A 465 13.66 -66.91 23.78
CA GLY A 465 14.61 -67.72 23.00
C GLY A 465 15.28 -68.90 23.73
N ASP A 466 15.11 -69.06 25.05
CA ASP A 466 15.96 -69.95 25.87
C ASP A 466 15.23 -71.14 26.53
N PHE A 467 14.06 -71.56 26.03
CA PHE A 467 13.35 -72.72 26.62
C PHE A 467 12.82 -73.74 25.60
N ALA A 468 13.53 -73.96 24.50
CA ALA A 468 13.22 -75.04 23.56
C ALA A 468 14.34 -76.10 23.57
N GLY A 469 14.54 -76.75 24.72
CA GLY A 469 15.44 -77.89 24.87
C GLY A 469 14.70 -79.10 25.46
N PHE A 470 14.07 -79.92 24.62
CA PHE A 470 13.87 -81.36 24.80
C PHE A 470 13.41 -81.98 23.46
N GLY A 471 14.30 -82.73 22.80
CA GLY A 471 14.02 -83.62 21.65
C GLY A 471 13.24 -84.88 22.10
N PHE A 472 12.56 -85.65 21.25
CA PHE A 472 12.92 -86.35 19.99
C PHE A 472 11.62 -87.01 19.44
N PRO A 473 11.58 -87.78 18.31
CA PRO A 473 12.28 -87.70 17.01
C PRO A 473 11.38 -87.96 15.76
N GLN A 474 11.90 -87.60 14.57
CA GLN A 474 11.65 -88.15 13.21
C GLN A 474 10.22 -88.07 12.60
N GLU A 475 10.01 -87.73 11.33
CA GLU A 475 10.63 -88.37 10.15
C GLU A 475 10.59 -87.51 8.87
N ARG A 476 11.50 -87.83 7.94
CA ARG A 476 11.83 -87.12 6.69
C ARG A 476 10.88 -87.44 5.53
N ARG A 477 11.01 -86.62 4.46
CA ARG A 477 10.48 -86.68 3.08
C ARG A 477 9.17 -85.90 2.91
N GLY A 478 8.93 -85.11 1.87
CA GLY A 478 9.65 -84.87 0.61
C GLY A 478 8.62 -84.51 -0.46
N ARG A 479 8.68 -83.25 -0.94
CA ARG A 479 8.39 -82.80 -2.33
C ARG A 479 6.97 -82.96 -2.97
N ARG A 480 6.49 -81.81 -3.46
CA ARG A 480 5.78 -81.49 -4.74
C ARG A 480 4.24 -81.54 -4.86
N THR A 481 3.72 -80.36 -5.25
CA THR A 481 2.79 -80.03 -6.35
C THR A 481 2.02 -81.14 -7.09
N THR A 482 0.72 -80.88 -7.23
CA THR A 482 -0.22 -81.12 -8.35
C THR A 482 -0.28 -82.48 -9.07
N THR A 483 -1.54 -82.94 -9.16
CA THR A 483 -2.20 -83.76 -10.21
C THR A 483 -1.99 -85.28 -10.18
N THR A 484 -3.06 -86.02 -9.86
CA THR A 484 -3.93 -86.75 -10.82
C THR A 484 -5.00 -87.53 -10.04
N TYR A 485 -6.25 -87.48 -10.50
CA TYR A 485 -7.39 -88.24 -9.98
C TYR A 485 -7.29 -89.72 -10.33
N PHE A 486 -7.70 -90.62 -9.42
CA PHE A 486 -8.41 -91.85 -9.78
C PHE A 486 -9.47 -92.17 -8.73
N TYR A 487 -10.66 -92.48 -9.24
CA TYR A 487 -11.85 -92.97 -8.56
C TYR A 487 -11.57 -94.31 -7.85
N PHE A 488 -12.11 -94.50 -6.65
CA PHE A 488 -13.21 -95.44 -6.35
C PHE A 488 -13.81 -95.11 -4.98
#